data_AF-A0A3D4BMN6-F1
#
_entry.id   AF-A0A3D4BMN6-F1
#
_cell.length_a   1.000
_cell.length_b   1.000
_cell.length_c   1.000
_cell.angle_alpha   90.00
_cell.angle_beta   90.00
_cell.angle_gamma   90.00
#
_symmetry.space_group_name_H-M   'P 1'
#
loop_
_entity.id
_entity.type
_entity.pdbx_description
1 polymer ?
#
loop_
_entity_poly.entity_id
_entity_poly.type
_entity_poly.pdbx_seq_one_letter_code
_entity_poly.pdbx_strand_id
1 'polypeptide(L)'
;MRKTFLILSIIFVVISIVFSALPLDTLALLPIALTLIFLFITFKKSEVNQRQVPKWLFIITYLCGIFVLGKTFLIKDEVAVDQQFEQQKIETKQEARQELEELEGLE
;
A
#
# COMPACT_ATOMS: atom_id res chain seq x y z
N MET A 1 -0.40 7.94 31.39
CA MET A 1 0.69 7.32 30.60
C MET A 1 0.26 6.04 29.87
N ARG A 2 -0.13 4.94 30.52
CA ARG A 2 -0.53 3.72 29.78
C ARG A 2 -1.82 3.90 28.98
N LYS A 3 -2.84 4.47 29.62
CA LYS A 3 -4.18 4.69 29.04
C LYS A 3 -4.13 5.56 27.78
N THR A 4 -3.27 6.58 27.76
CA THR A 4 -3.11 7.48 26.61
C THR A 4 -2.51 6.76 25.40
N PHE A 5 -1.46 5.95 25.59
CA PHE A 5 -0.91 5.13 24.51
C PHE A 5 -1.88 4.04 24.05
N LEU A 6 -2.68 3.49 24.96
CA LEU A 6 -3.69 2.49 24.62
C LEU A 6 -4.81 3.10 23.75
N ILE A 7 -5.36 4.26 24.13
CA ILE A 7 -6.36 4.99 23.33
C ILE A 7 -5.78 5.34 21.95
N LEU A 8 -4.55 5.85 21.91
CA LEU A 8 -3.88 6.19 20.66
C LEU A 8 -3.68 4.95 19.77
N SER A 9 -3.29 3.82 20.37
CA SER A 9 -3.16 2.55 19.65
C SER A 9 -4.49 2.09 19.06
N ILE A 10 -5.60 2.22 19.80
CA ILE A 10 -6.93 1.85 19.30
C ILE A 10 -7.31 2.69 18.10
N ILE A 11 -7.10 4.01 18.15
CA ILE A 11 -7.38 4.91 17.02
C ILE A 11 -6.59 4.47 15.78
N PHE A 12 -5.30 4.19 15.95
CA PHE A 12 -4.45 3.74 14.86
C PHE A 12 -4.83 2.36 14.33
N VAL A 13 -5.25 1.42 15.19
CA VAL A 13 -5.81 0.12 14.76
C VAL A 13 -7.03 0.31 13.87
N VAL A 14 -7.95 1.20 14.26
CA VAL A 14 -9.16 1.48 13.46
C VAL A 14 -8.78 2.07 12.10
N ILE A 15 -7.85 3.03 12.07
CA ILE A 15 -7.35 3.61 10.82
C ILE A 15 -6.69 2.54 9.94
N SER A 16 -5.86 1.65 10.53
CA SER A 16 -5.23 0.54 9.81
C SER A 16 -6.24 -0.41 9.20
N ILE A 17 -7.32 -0.75 9.93
CA ILE A 17 -8.38 -1.62 9.41
C ILE A 17 -9.09 -0.93 8.23
N VAL A 18 -9.42 0.35 8.36
CA VAL A 18 -10.04 1.13 7.28
C VAL A 18 -9.13 1.16 6.05
N PHE A 19 -7.85 1.54 6.22
CA PHE A 19 -6.90 1.63 5.10
C PHE A 19 -6.64 0.28 4.43
N SER A 20 -6.65 -0.81 5.20
CA SER A 20 -6.49 -2.17 4.67
C SER A 20 -7.75 -2.71 3.97
N ALA A 21 -8.94 -2.23 4.35
CA ALA A 21 -10.19 -2.58 3.68
C ALA A 21 -10.36 -1.80 2.38
N LEU A 22 -9.88 -0.56 2.33
CA LEU A 22 -9.78 0.23 1.10
C LEU A 22 -8.60 -0.27 0.24
N PRO A 23 -8.58 0.00 -1.07
CA PRO A 23 -7.43 -0.24 -1.95
C PRO A 23 -6.30 0.79 -1.70
N LEU A 24 -6.00 1.06 -0.42
CA LEU A 24 -4.96 1.95 0.04
C LEU A 24 -3.83 1.13 0.68
N ASP A 25 -3.56 -0.06 0.13
CA ASP A 25 -2.71 -1.09 0.73
C ASP A 25 -1.31 -0.54 1.09
N THR A 26 -0.64 0.15 0.17
CA THR A 26 0.69 0.75 0.41
C THR A 26 0.66 1.83 1.50
N LEU A 27 -0.42 2.61 1.56
CA LEU A 27 -0.63 3.63 2.58
C LEU A 27 -1.01 3.03 3.94
N ALA A 28 -1.66 1.85 3.96
CA ALA A 28 -2.04 1.13 5.17
C ALA A 28 -0.82 0.64 5.98
N LEU A 29 0.32 0.42 5.33
CA LEU A 29 1.57 0.04 5.99
C LEU A 29 2.03 1.07 7.02
N LEU A 30 1.83 2.37 6.74
CA LEU A 30 2.25 3.46 7.63
C LEU A 30 1.51 3.43 8.98
N PRO A 31 0.16 3.45 9.04
CA PRO A 31 -0.54 3.33 10.30
C PRO A 31 -0.29 1.97 10.93
N ILE A 32 -0.17 0.86 10.18
CA ILE A 32 0.14 -0.47 10.75
C ILE A 32 1.47 -0.45 11.51
N ALA A 33 2.53 0.08 10.92
CA ALA A 33 3.85 0.19 11.57
C ALA A 33 3.80 1.05 12.85
N LEU A 34 3.14 2.22 12.78
CA LEU A 34 2.93 3.08 13.94
C LEU A 34 2.15 2.37 15.05
N THR A 35 1.12 1.63 14.67
CA THR A 35 0.29 0.84 15.59
C THR A 35 1.13 -0.17 16.36
N LEU A 36 2.00 -0.92 15.67
CA LEU A 36 2.90 -1.89 16.30
C LEU A 36 3.86 -1.24 17.30
N ILE A 37 4.40 -0.06 16.98
CA ILE A 37 5.29 0.68 17.88
C ILE A 37 4.54 1.11 19.15
N PHE A 38 3.35 1.71 19.01
CA PHE A 38 2.55 2.14 20.15
C PHE A 38 2.05 0.97 21.01
N LEU A 39 1.68 -0.15 20.38
CA LEU A 39 1.32 -1.39 21.07
C LEU A 39 2.50 -1.97 21.84
N PHE A 40 3.69 -1.96 21.26
CA PHE A 40 4.90 -2.44 21.92
C PHE A 40 5.24 -1.61 23.16
N ILE A 41 5.17 -0.27 23.06
CA ILE A 41 5.36 0.64 24.19
C ILE A 41 4.30 0.40 25.26
N THR A 42 3.03 0.25 24.86
CA THR A 42 1.91 -0.02 25.77
C THR A 42 2.06 -1.36 26.49
N PHE A 43 2.55 -2.39 25.78
CA PHE A 43 2.82 -3.71 26.33
C PHE A 43 3.95 -3.67 27.36
N LYS A 44 5.08 -3.01 27.04
CA LYS A 44 6.22 -2.84 27.94
C LYS A 44 5.83 -2.11 29.23
N LYS A 45 4.93 -1.14 29.14
CA LYS A 45 4.43 -0.35 30.27
C LYS A 45 3.23 -0.97 31.01
N SER A 46 2.72 -2.11 30.54
CA SER A 46 1.59 -2.81 31.17
C SER A 46 2.05 -3.84 32.19
N GLU A 47 1.33 -3.92 33.30
CA GLU A 47 1.43 -5.02 34.27
C GLU A 47 0.90 -6.33 33.67
N VAL A 48 1.35 -7.46 34.20
CA VAL A 48 1.04 -8.81 33.67
C VAL A 48 -0.47 -9.01 33.48
N ASN A 49 -1.28 -8.56 34.44
CA ASN A 49 -2.74 -8.74 34.40
C ASN A 49 -3.43 -7.90 33.32
N GLN A 50 -2.82 -6.78 32.90
CA GLN A 50 -3.41 -5.83 31.96
C GLN A 50 -2.83 -5.92 30.54
N ARG A 51 -1.99 -6.93 30.27
CA ARG A 51 -1.35 -7.19 28.96
C ARG A 51 -2.25 -7.95 27.96
N GLN A 52 -3.38 -8.47 28.41
CA GLN A 52 -4.27 -9.27 27.55
C GLN A 52 -4.83 -8.45 26.37
N VAL A 53 -5.30 -7.22 26.63
CA VAL A 53 -5.83 -6.30 25.61
C VAL A 53 -4.78 -5.97 24.53
N PRO A 54 -3.58 -5.44 24.87
CA PRO A 54 -2.57 -5.15 23.85
C PRO A 54 -2.06 -6.41 23.13
N LYS A 55 -2.10 -7.60 23.74
CA LYS A 55 -1.79 -8.85 23.01
C LYS A 55 -2.81 -9.12 21.90
N TRP A 56 -4.10 -8.98 22.19
CA TRP A 56 -5.17 -9.21 21.22
C TRP A 56 -5.08 -8.21 20.06
N LEU A 57 -4.88 -6.93 20.38
CA LEU A 57 -4.66 -5.89 19.37
C LEU A 57 -3.42 -6.17 18.51
N PHE A 58 -2.33 -6.68 19.09
CA PHE A 58 -1.14 -7.09 18.34
C PHE A 58 -1.45 -8.14 17.27
N ILE A 59 -2.25 -9.15 17.63
CA ILE A 59 -2.66 -10.22 16.70
C ILE A 59 -3.49 -9.65 15.56
N ILE A 60 -4.45 -8.78 15.86
CA ILE A 60 -5.30 -8.13 14.86
C ILE A 60 -4.44 -7.28 13.90
N THR A 61 -3.55 -6.45 14.43
CA THR A 61 -2.65 -5.63 13.61
C THR A 61 -1.72 -6.49 12.74
N TYR A 62 -1.23 -7.60 13.28
CA TYR A 62 -0.37 -8.52 12.53
C TYR A 62 -1.12 -9.21 11.38
N LEU A 63 -2.34 -9.69 11.62
CA LEU A 63 -3.21 -10.24 10.57
C LEU A 63 -3.49 -9.21 9.48
N CYS A 64 -3.78 -7.97 9.86
CA CYS A 64 -3.98 -6.85 8.93
C CYS A 64 -2.73 -6.61 8.07
N GLY A 65 -1.54 -6.63 8.69
CA GLY A 65 -0.26 -6.51 7.97
C GLY A 65 -0.02 -7.63 6.96
N ILE A 66 -0.27 -8.90 7.34
CA ILE A 66 -0.15 -10.03 6.42
C ILE A 66 -1.13 -9.90 5.26
N PHE A 67 -2.37 -9.48 5.53
CA PHE A 67 -3.38 -9.32 4.49
C PHE A 67 -3.00 -8.26 3.46
N VAL A 68 -2.54 -7.09 3.92
CA VAL A 68 -2.05 -6.00 3.06
C VAL A 68 -0.84 -6.44 2.26
N LEU A 69 0.20 -6.98 2.92
CA LEU A 69 1.41 -7.45 2.26
C LEU A 69 1.10 -8.58 1.26
N GLY A 70 0.19 -9.49 1.62
CA GLY A 70 -0.29 -10.54 0.75
C GLY A 70 -0.84 -9.97 -0.56
N LYS A 71 -1.76 -9.00 -0.49
CA LYS A 71 -2.27 -8.34 -1.69
C LYS A 71 -1.18 -7.63 -2.49
N THR A 72 -0.32 -6.85 -1.83
CA THR A 72 0.73 -6.07 -2.52
C THR A 72 1.77 -6.97 -3.22
N PHE A 73 2.11 -8.11 -2.66
CA PHE A 73 3.10 -9.02 -3.26
C PHE A 73 2.50 -10.06 -4.22
N LEU A 74 1.24 -10.47 -4.02
CA LEU A 74 0.57 -11.46 -4.88
C LEU A 74 -0.06 -10.84 -6.12
N ILE A 75 -0.57 -9.62 -6.01
CA ILE A 75 -1.07 -8.85 -7.16
C ILE A 75 0.15 -8.13 -7.71
N LYS A 76 0.85 -8.80 -8.64
CA LYS A 76 1.88 -8.15 -9.43
C LYS A 76 1.21 -6.95 -10.09
N ASP A 77 1.79 -5.76 -9.94
CA ASP A 77 1.51 -4.63 -10.81
C ASP A 77 1.90 -5.09 -12.22
N GLU A 78 0.99 -5.83 -12.84
CA GLU A 78 1.02 -6.11 -14.26
C GLU A 78 0.65 -4.76 -14.86
N VAL A 79 1.69 -3.96 -15.07
CA VAL A 79 1.66 -2.93 -16.09
C VAL A 79 1.36 -3.72 -17.35
N ALA A 80 0.07 -3.89 -17.65
CA ALA A 80 -0.37 -4.40 -18.92
C ALA A 80 0.28 -3.46 -19.92
N VAL A 81 1.36 -3.93 -20.56
CA VAL A 81 1.95 -3.22 -21.68
C VAL A 81 0.82 -3.14 -22.66
N ASP A 82 0.19 -1.97 -22.73
CA ASP A 82 -0.93 -1.73 -23.60
C ASP A 82 -0.36 -1.89 -25.02
N GLN A 83 -0.52 -3.10 -25.57
CA GLN A 83 0.05 -3.45 -26.87
C GLN A 83 -0.48 -2.51 -27.94
N GLN A 84 -1.67 -1.95 -27.72
CA GLN A 84 -2.27 -0.94 -28.57
C GLN A 84 -1.46 0.36 -28.54
N PHE A 85 -0.96 0.80 -27.38
CA PHE A 85 -0.12 2.00 -27.25
C PHE A 85 1.26 1.82 -27.91
N GLU A 86 1.88 0.65 -27.78
CA GLU A 86 3.15 0.37 -28.45
C GLU A 86 2.98 0.22 -29.97
N GLN A 87 1.90 -0.40 -30.45
CA GLN A 87 1.56 -0.45 -31.88
C GLN A 87 1.32 0.95 -32.44
N GLN A 88 0.53 1.77 -31.75
CA GLN A 88 0.24 3.15 -32.15
C GLN A 88 1.51 4.00 -32.21
N LYS A 89 2.46 3.81 -31.28
CA LYS A 89 3.76 4.49 -31.28
C LYS A 89 4.66 4.06 -32.44
N ILE A 90 4.53 2.82 -32.92
CA ILE A 90 5.24 2.33 -34.11
C ILE A 90 4.58 2.92 -35.36
N GLU A 91 3.25 2.85 -35.49
CA GLU A 91 2.50 3.43 -36.61
C GLU A 91 2.75 4.93 -36.73
N THR A 92 2.61 5.71 -35.67
CA THR A 92 2.86 7.17 -35.70
C THR A 92 4.31 7.50 -36.09
N LYS A 93 5.28 6.67 -35.70
CA LYS A 93 6.69 6.86 -36.14
C LYS A 93 6.89 6.51 -37.61
N GLN A 94 6.12 5.58 -38.13
CA GLN A 94 6.18 5.14 -39.52
C GLN A 94 5.48 6.15 -40.42
N GLU A 95 4.31 6.63 -40.03
CA GLU A 95 3.58 7.73 -40.69
C GLU A 95 4.41 9.01 -40.69
N ALA A 96 4.97 9.41 -39.54
CA ALA A 96 5.81 10.61 -39.48
C ALA A 96 7.07 10.52 -40.36
N ARG A 97 7.62 9.30 -40.55
CA ARG A 97 8.73 9.08 -41.50
C ARG A 97 8.26 9.20 -42.95
N GLN A 98 7.09 8.64 -43.27
CA GLN A 98 6.51 8.74 -44.62
C GLN A 98 6.16 10.18 -44.98
N GLU A 99 5.56 10.94 -44.06
CA GLU A 99 5.28 12.37 -44.27
C GLU A 99 6.58 13.18 -44.52
N LEU A 100 7.66 12.87 -43.80
CA LEU A 100 8.96 13.51 -43.99
C LEU A 100 9.59 13.15 -45.36
N GLU A 101 9.54 11.89 -45.77
CA GLU A 101 10.03 11.44 -47.08
C GLU A 101 9.21 12.06 -48.24
N GLU A 102 7.90 12.22 -48.05
CA GLU A 102 7.02 12.85 -49.03
C GLU A 102 7.25 14.36 -49.13
N LEU A 103 7.58 15.03 -48.02
CA LEU A 103 8.01 16.43 -47.98
C LEU A 103 9.37 16.64 -48.67
N GLU A 104 10.33 15.73 -48.47
CA GLU A 104 11.66 15.80 -49.13
C GLU A 104 11.60 15.44 -50.62
N GLY A 105 10.66 14.58 -51.05
CA GLY A 105 10.47 14.20 -52.44
C GLY A 105 9.71 15.22 -53.30
N LEU A 106 9.18 16.29 -52.70
CA LEU A 106 8.48 17.39 -53.36
C LEU A 106 9.38 18.60 -53.67
N GLU A 107 10.68 18.55 -53.33
CA GLU A 107 11.74 19.46 -53.78
C GLU A 107 12.45 18.97 -55.05
#